data_AF-A0A849XMF6-F1
#
_entry.id   AF-A0A849XMF6-F1
#
_cell.length_a   1.000
_cell.length_b   1.000
_cell.length_c   1.000
_cell.angle_alpha   90.00
_cell.angle_beta   90.00
_cell.angle_gamma   90.00
#
_symmetry.space_group_name_H-M   'P 1'
#
loop_
_entity.id
_entity.type
_entity.pdbx_description
1 polymer ?
#
loop_
_entity_poly.entity_id
_entity_poly.type
_entity_poly.pdbx_seq_one_letter_code
_entity_poly.pdbx_strand_id
1 'polypeptide(L)'
;MRSYMVKFPIGIEVDIFDLPEDFEEQIKESFKGYTEETAKEYRYCDKLGYIDCCIKHLNGEKHSDDIVNQMVEGRILYEWRENGEIIDEDDIYCFEFMEACYDRGKEDARLYAHFGSDDHHIYDQIQKVLVKVITIVMNYED
;
A
#
# COMPACT_ATOMS: atom_id res chain seq x y z
N MET A 1 3.44 -23.30 -7.22
CA MET A 1 2.50 -22.22 -7.56
C MET A 1 2.95 -21.00 -6.77
N ARG A 2 3.10 -19.83 -7.40
CA ARG A 2 3.37 -18.60 -6.65
C ARG A 2 2.04 -18.13 -6.06
N SER A 3 2.05 -17.67 -4.82
CA SER A 3 0.88 -17.13 -4.13
C SER A 3 1.23 -15.79 -3.52
N TYR A 4 0.34 -14.81 -3.65
CA TYR A 4 0.49 -13.52 -3.01
C TYR A 4 -0.88 -13.04 -2.53
N MET A 5 -1.08 -13.15 -1.21
CA MET A 5 -2.35 -12.87 -0.56
C MET A 5 -2.51 -11.37 -0.30
N VAL A 6 -3.65 -10.82 -0.71
CA VAL A 6 -4.03 -9.43 -0.49
C VAL A 6 -5.35 -9.39 0.24
N LYS A 7 -5.46 -8.49 1.22
CA LYS A 7 -6.69 -8.24 1.98
C LYS A 7 -7.30 -6.93 1.52
N PHE A 8 -8.29 -6.98 0.63
CA PHE A 8 -9.04 -5.80 0.22
C PHE A 8 -9.94 -5.27 1.35
N PRO A 9 -10.46 -4.03 1.24
CA PRO A 9 -11.36 -3.47 2.24
C PRO A 9 -12.57 -4.39 2.53
N ILE A 10 -13.11 -4.29 3.75
CA ILE A 10 -14.27 -5.09 4.20
C ILE A 10 -14.00 -6.61 4.16
N GLY A 11 -12.74 -7.03 4.37
CA GLY A 11 -12.39 -8.41 4.72
C GLY A 11 -12.29 -9.39 3.55
N ILE A 12 -12.20 -8.91 2.31
CA ILE A 12 -11.98 -9.77 1.15
C ILE A 12 -10.51 -10.18 1.09
N GLU A 13 -10.22 -11.47 1.20
CA GLU A 13 -8.86 -12.01 1.06
C GLU A 13 -8.73 -12.82 -0.22
N VAL A 14 -7.80 -12.47 -1.10
CA VAL A 14 -7.59 -13.16 -2.38
C VAL A 14 -6.11 -13.39 -2.67
N ASP A 15 -5.81 -14.46 -3.41
CA ASP A 15 -4.53 -14.63 -4.06
C ASP A 15 -4.56 -13.92 -5.41
N ILE A 16 -3.67 -12.96 -5.64
CA ILE A 16 -3.63 -12.23 -6.92
C ILE A 16 -3.27 -13.13 -8.10
N PHE A 17 -2.65 -14.29 -7.87
CA PHE A 17 -2.31 -15.27 -8.91
C PHE A 17 -3.45 -16.26 -9.21
N ASP A 18 -4.44 -16.36 -8.33
CA ASP A 18 -5.56 -17.30 -8.42
C ASP A 18 -6.84 -16.61 -7.91
N LEU A 19 -7.31 -15.62 -8.67
CA LEU A 19 -8.52 -14.88 -8.32
C LEU A 19 -9.74 -15.81 -8.36
N PRO A 20 -10.64 -15.73 -7.37
CA PRO A 20 -11.84 -16.55 -7.36
C PRO A 20 -12.81 -16.15 -8.50
N GLU A 21 -13.65 -17.08 -8.95
CA GLU A 21 -14.58 -16.85 -10.07
C GLU A 21 -15.57 -15.71 -9.78
N ASP A 22 -15.98 -15.57 -8.52
CA ASP A 22 -16.88 -14.54 -8.00
C ASP A 22 -16.16 -13.25 -7.56
N PHE A 23 -14.88 -13.08 -7.90
CA PHE A 23 -14.07 -11.91 -7.51
C PHE A 23 -14.76 -10.57 -7.81
N GLU A 24 -15.42 -10.46 -8.96
CA GLU A 24 -16.14 -9.23 -9.32
C GLU A 24 -17.27 -8.92 -8.33
N GLU A 25 -18.06 -9.93 -7.96
CA GLU A 25 -19.18 -9.76 -7.05
C GLU A 25 -18.69 -9.42 -5.65
N GLN A 26 -17.62 -10.07 -5.18
CA GLN A 26 -17.00 -9.73 -3.90
C GLN A 26 -16.58 -8.26 -3.85
N ILE A 27 -15.88 -7.75 -4.88
CA ILE A 27 -15.48 -6.34 -4.91
C ILE A 27 -16.69 -5.39 -4.91
N LYS A 28 -17.78 -5.74 -5.60
CA LYS A 28 -19.03 -4.95 -5.57
C LYS A 28 -19.67 -4.95 -4.19
N GLU A 29 -19.73 -6.09 -3.51
CA GLU A 29 -20.26 -6.20 -2.15
C GLU A 29 -19.41 -5.42 -1.15
N SER A 30 -18.08 -5.50 -1.23
CA SER A 30 -17.20 -4.71 -0.37
C SER A 30 -17.32 -3.21 -0.64
N PHE A 31 -17.40 -2.78 -1.90
CA PHE A 31 -17.64 -1.37 -2.22
C PHE A 31 -19.00 -0.88 -1.69
N LYS A 32 -20.04 -1.71 -1.79
CA LYS A 32 -21.35 -1.41 -1.23
C LYS A 32 -21.28 -1.26 0.30
N GLY A 33 -20.59 -2.16 0.99
CA GLY A 33 -20.35 -2.06 2.44
C GLY A 33 -19.54 -0.84 2.84
N TYR A 34 -18.51 -0.49 2.05
CA TYR A 34 -17.69 0.71 2.25
C TYR A 34 -18.51 2.02 2.17
N THR A 35 -19.62 2.02 1.42
CA THR A 35 -20.43 3.20 1.13
C THR A 35 -21.81 3.19 1.80
N GLU A 36 -22.09 2.24 2.68
CA GLU A 36 -23.43 2.01 3.25
C GLU A 36 -24.00 3.25 3.96
N GLU A 37 -23.13 4.02 4.63
CA GLU A 37 -23.52 5.22 5.39
C GLU A 37 -23.31 6.53 4.61
N THR A 38 -22.84 6.46 3.35
CA THR A 38 -22.51 7.63 2.56
C THR A 38 -23.65 8.04 1.63
N ALA A 39 -23.94 9.34 1.54
CA ALA A 39 -24.94 9.87 0.61
C ALA A 39 -24.50 9.69 -0.86
N LYS A 40 -25.45 9.36 -1.74
CA LYS A 40 -25.19 9.08 -3.17
C LYS A 40 -24.46 10.20 -3.92
N GLU A 41 -24.58 11.44 -3.48
CA GLU A 41 -23.87 12.59 -4.07
C GLU A 41 -22.34 12.50 -3.94
N TYR A 42 -21.84 11.76 -2.95
CA TYR A 42 -20.40 11.52 -2.76
C TYR A 42 -19.90 10.25 -3.44
N ARG A 43 -20.76 9.51 -4.16
CA ARG A 43 -20.43 8.21 -4.76
C ARG A 43 -19.15 8.22 -5.58
N TYR A 44 -18.89 9.31 -6.32
CA TYR A 44 -17.65 9.43 -7.09
C TYR A 44 -16.42 9.58 -6.20
N CYS A 45 -16.51 10.37 -5.12
CA CYS A 45 -15.47 10.45 -4.09
C CYS A 45 -15.26 9.10 -3.41
N ASP A 46 -16.34 8.37 -3.11
CA ASP A 46 -16.25 7.04 -2.51
C ASP A 46 -15.56 6.04 -3.44
N LYS A 47 -15.84 6.07 -4.74
CA LYS A 47 -15.15 5.24 -5.74
C LYS A 47 -13.65 5.47 -5.69
N LEU A 48 -13.22 6.74 -5.68
CA LEU A 48 -11.81 7.10 -5.60
C LEU A 48 -11.19 6.69 -4.27
N GLY A 49 -11.86 6.96 -3.14
CA GLY A 49 -11.37 6.60 -1.81
C GLY A 49 -11.24 5.09 -1.61
N TYR A 50 -12.20 4.32 -2.12
CA TYR A 50 -12.14 2.86 -2.10
C TYR A 50 -10.97 2.33 -2.95
N ILE A 51 -10.78 2.87 -4.17
CA ILE A 51 -9.65 2.48 -5.03
C ILE A 51 -8.31 2.81 -4.34
N ASP A 52 -8.18 3.97 -3.70
CA ASP A 52 -6.99 4.32 -2.92
C ASP A 52 -6.73 3.32 -1.78
N CYS A 53 -7.78 2.90 -1.07
CA CYS A 53 -7.67 1.83 -0.06
C CYS A 53 -7.21 0.50 -0.68
N CYS A 54 -7.76 0.11 -1.82
CA CYS A 54 -7.32 -1.11 -2.53
C CYS A 54 -5.85 -1.05 -2.94
N ILE A 55 -5.37 0.10 -3.42
CA ILE A 55 -3.95 0.32 -3.75
C ILE A 55 -3.09 0.14 -2.49
N LYS A 56 -3.50 0.69 -1.34
CA LYS A 56 -2.80 0.50 -0.06
C LYS A 56 -2.63 -0.98 0.27
N HIS A 57 -3.70 -1.77 0.17
CA HIS A 57 -3.64 -3.20 0.50
C HIS A 57 -2.82 -4.01 -0.51
N LEU A 58 -2.91 -3.67 -1.80
CA LEU A 58 -2.09 -4.28 -2.85
C LEU A 58 -0.59 -3.98 -2.68
N ASN A 59 -0.25 -2.86 -2.05
CA ASN A 59 1.12 -2.45 -1.73
C ASN A 59 1.66 -3.01 -0.41
N GLY A 60 0.95 -3.95 0.24
CA GLY A 60 1.40 -4.55 1.50
C GLY A 60 1.35 -3.58 2.69
N GLU A 61 0.50 -2.55 2.61
CA GLU A 61 0.20 -1.61 3.69
C GLU A 61 1.37 -0.76 4.24
N LYS A 62 2.57 -0.83 3.65
CA LYS A 62 3.70 -0.02 4.11
C LYS A 62 3.39 1.48 3.99
N HIS A 63 3.70 2.21 5.03
CA HIS A 63 3.54 3.65 5.10
C HIS A 63 4.89 4.37 5.06
N SER A 64 4.87 5.63 4.64
CA SER A 64 6.07 6.47 4.57
C SER A 64 6.76 6.58 5.93
N ASP A 65 6.00 6.59 7.02
CA ASP A 65 6.50 6.55 8.38
C ASP A 65 7.12 5.18 8.76
N ASP A 66 6.64 4.07 8.22
CA ASP A 66 7.31 2.76 8.40
C ASP A 66 8.71 2.77 7.78
N ILE A 67 8.86 3.40 6.60
CA ILE A 67 10.14 3.52 5.90
C ILE A 67 11.08 4.46 6.66
N VAL A 68 10.59 5.61 7.09
CA VAL A 68 11.36 6.55 7.92
C VAL A 68 11.81 5.88 9.21
N ASN A 69 10.91 5.15 9.90
CA ASN A 69 11.26 4.41 11.11
C ASN A 69 12.34 3.35 10.84
N GLN A 70 12.23 2.57 9.76
CA GLN A 70 13.25 1.59 9.37
C GLN A 70 14.61 2.23 9.10
N MET A 71 14.64 3.42 8.47
CA MET A 71 15.88 4.13 8.20
C MET A 71 16.53 4.63 9.51
N VAL A 72 15.74 5.20 10.41
CA VAL A 72 16.20 5.66 11.72
C VAL A 72 16.74 4.49 12.55
N GLU A 73 15.95 3.41 12.69
CA GLU A 73 16.37 2.20 13.39
C GLU A 73 17.63 1.57 12.78
N GLY A 74 17.69 1.51 11.44
CA GLY A 74 18.83 0.98 10.71
C GLY A 74 20.11 1.76 11.00
N ARG A 75 20.02 3.09 11.09
CA ARG A 75 21.17 3.93 11.40
C ARG A 75 21.62 3.81 12.85
N ILE A 76 20.70 3.77 13.81
CA ILE A 76 21.00 3.48 15.22
C ILE A 76 21.74 2.13 15.35
N LEU A 77 21.24 1.10 14.67
CA LEU A 77 21.84 -0.24 14.70
C LEU A 77 23.21 -0.30 14.03
N TYR A 78 23.41 0.45 12.95
CA TYR A 78 24.70 0.53 12.26
C TYR A 78 25.78 1.12 13.16
N GLU A 79 25.51 2.29 13.77
CA GLU A 79 26.47 2.95 14.67
C GLU A 79 26.82 2.06 15.87
N TRP A 80 25.82 1.40 16.46
CA TRP A 80 26.06 0.47 17.56
C TRP A 80 26.92 -0.74 17.16
N ARG A 81 26.70 -1.31 15.97
CA ARG A 81 27.39 -2.54 15.53
C ARG A 81 28.81 -2.27 15.02
N GLU A 82 28.98 -1.20 14.24
CA GLU A 82 30.25 -0.92 13.58
C GLU A 82 31.16 -0.06 14.45
N ASN A 83 30.60 0.90 15.18
CA ASN A 83 31.37 1.86 15.97
C ASN A 83 31.28 1.60 17.48
N GLY A 84 30.33 0.79 17.95
CA GLY A 84 30.12 0.53 19.37
C GLY A 84 29.54 1.74 20.12
N GLU A 85 28.99 2.70 19.38
CA GLU A 85 28.53 3.98 19.88
C GLU A 85 27.00 4.04 19.90
N ILE A 86 26.47 4.78 20.88
CA ILE A 86 25.08 5.19 20.87
C ILE A 86 25.04 6.46 20.03
N ILE A 87 24.29 6.41 18.92
CA ILE A 87 24.14 7.56 18.02
C ILE A 87 23.62 8.79 18.77
N ASP A 88 24.14 9.97 18.42
CA ASP A 88 23.65 11.24 18.94
C ASP A 88 22.32 11.63 18.27
N GLU A 89 21.47 12.34 19.00
CA GLU A 89 20.21 12.89 18.49
C GLU A 89 20.46 13.84 17.31
N ASP A 90 21.54 14.62 17.37
CA ASP A 90 21.93 15.55 16.29
C ASP A 90 22.30 14.83 14.98
N ASP A 91 22.81 13.60 15.05
CA ASP A 91 23.14 12.79 13.86
C ASP A 91 21.90 12.19 13.21
N ILE A 92 20.82 12.00 13.97
CA ILE A 92 19.50 11.61 13.48
C ILE A 92 18.81 12.81 12.83
N TYR A 93 18.92 14.00 13.42
CA TYR A 93 18.27 15.21 12.89
C TYR A 93 19.12 15.99 11.88
N CYS A 94 20.30 15.47 11.48
CA CYS A 94 21.10 16.13 10.47
C CYS A 94 20.34 16.24 9.14
N PHE A 95 20.47 17.39 8.48
CA PHE A 95 19.66 17.74 7.32
C PHE A 95 19.77 16.71 6.20
N GLU A 96 20.97 16.18 5.95
CA GLU A 96 21.22 15.21 4.89
C GLU A 96 20.47 13.89 5.13
N PHE A 97 20.43 13.41 6.37
CA PHE A 97 19.74 12.17 6.69
C PHE A 97 18.23 12.36 6.75
N MET A 98 17.76 13.49 7.27
CA MET A 98 16.34 13.81 7.30
C MET A 98 15.79 14.05 5.90
N GLU A 99 16.56 14.67 5.01
CA GLU A 99 16.24 14.79 3.58
C GLU A 99 16.14 13.41 2.93
N ALA A 100 17.13 12.53 3.16
CA ALA A 100 17.08 11.16 2.65
C ALA A 100 15.88 10.35 3.19
N CYS A 101 15.53 10.51 4.47
CA CYS A 101 14.35 9.90 5.07
C CYS A 101 13.06 10.43 4.44
N TYR A 102 12.97 11.75 4.22
CA TYR A 102 11.82 12.37 3.59
C TYR A 102 11.65 11.94 2.14
N ASP A 103 12.72 12.01 1.33
CA ASP A 103 12.68 11.64 -0.08
C ASP A 103 12.33 10.17 -0.23
N ARG A 104 12.97 9.28 0.54
CA ARG A 104 12.68 7.85 0.49
C ARG A 104 11.30 7.51 1.01
N GLY A 105 10.88 8.12 2.12
CA GLY A 105 9.53 7.97 2.64
C GLY A 105 8.46 8.42 1.64
N LYS A 106 8.74 9.48 0.86
CA LYS A 106 7.85 10.01 -0.18
C LYS A 106 7.87 9.19 -1.47
N GLU A 107 9.04 8.76 -1.94
CA GLU A 107 9.18 7.87 -3.10
C GLU A 107 8.51 6.53 -2.82
N ASP A 108 8.64 6.02 -1.60
CA ASP A 108 7.99 4.80 -1.15
C ASP A 108 6.57 5.05 -0.57
N ALA A 109 6.07 6.29 -0.65
CA ALA A 109 4.70 6.60 -0.23
C ALA A 109 3.68 6.18 -1.29
N ARG A 110 2.73 5.34 -0.85
CA ARG A 110 1.35 5.05 -1.33
C ARG A 110 1.02 4.98 -2.83
N LEU A 111 1.46 5.93 -3.64
CA LEU A 111 1.22 6.00 -5.09
C LEU A 111 2.51 5.85 -5.93
N TYR A 112 3.67 6.13 -5.34
CA TYR A 112 4.96 6.15 -6.04
C TYR A 112 5.86 4.95 -5.72
N ALA A 113 5.52 4.19 -4.68
CA ALA A 113 6.28 3.00 -4.32
C ALA A 113 6.23 1.98 -5.47
N HIS A 114 7.40 1.51 -5.90
CA HIS A 114 7.50 0.24 -6.61
C HIS A 114 6.70 -0.80 -5.80
N PHE A 115 5.57 -1.30 -6.34
CA PHE A 115 4.74 -2.31 -5.67
C PHE A 115 5.67 -3.35 -5.03
N GLY A 116 5.57 -3.52 -3.69
CA GLY A 116 6.65 -3.92 -2.77
C GLY A 116 7.37 -5.25 -2.97
N SER A 117 7.78 -5.56 -4.19
CA SER A 117 8.59 -6.71 -4.56
C SER A 117 9.50 -6.34 -5.74
N ASP A 118 10.79 -6.65 -5.61
CA ASP A 118 11.73 -6.67 -6.75
C ASP A 118 11.36 -7.76 -7.79
N ASP A 119 10.33 -8.57 -7.53
CA ASP A 119 9.78 -9.56 -8.46
C ASP A 119 8.79 -8.91 -9.43
N HIS A 120 9.28 -8.61 -10.64
CA HIS A 120 8.49 -8.06 -11.74
C HIS A 120 7.21 -8.85 -12.04
N HIS A 121 7.16 -10.16 -11.76
CA HIS A 121 5.95 -10.95 -11.98
C HIS A 121 4.85 -10.68 -10.96
N ILE A 122 5.20 -10.39 -9.71
CA ILE A 122 4.24 -9.97 -8.68
C ILE A 122 3.71 -8.59 -9.04
N TYR A 123 4.62 -7.67 -9.42
CA TYR A 123 4.28 -6.33 -9.89
C TYR A 123 3.26 -6.34 -11.05
N ASP A 124 3.55 -7.09 -12.12
CA ASP A 124 2.65 -7.19 -13.29
C ASP A 124 1.28 -7.73 -12.88
N GLN A 125 1.24 -8.68 -11.96
CA GLN A 125 0.00 -9.29 -11.51
C GLN A 125 -0.80 -8.32 -10.65
N ILE A 126 -0.16 -7.59 -9.73
CA ILE A 126 -0.81 -6.54 -8.94
C ILE A 126 -1.44 -5.48 -9.86
N GLN A 127 -0.73 -5.03 -10.90
CA GLN A 127 -1.28 -4.06 -11.85
C GLN A 127 -2.53 -4.58 -12.57
N LYS A 128 -2.53 -5.85 -13.00
CA LYS A 128 -3.71 -6.48 -13.63
C LYS A 128 -4.90 -6.52 -12.68
N VAL A 129 -4.68 -6.92 -11.43
CA VAL A 129 -5.74 -6.95 -10.41
C VAL A 129 -6.24 -5.54 -10.13
N LEU A 130 -5.35 -4.55 -10.01
CA LEU A 130 -5.72 -3.15 -9.79
C LEU A 130 -6.59 -2.60 -10.92
N VAL A 131 -6.22 -2.82 -12.19
CA VAL A 131 -7.04 -2.41 -13.34
C VAL A 131 -8.42 -3.06 -13.28
N LYS A 132 -8.51 -4.33 -12.89
CA LYS A 132 -9.80 -5.03 -12.73
C LYS A 132 -10.64 -4.40 -11.63
N VAL A 133 -10.07 -4.13 -10.46
CA VAL A 133 -10.75 -3.45 -9.34
C VAL A 133 -11.23 -2.06 -9.73
N ILE A 134 -10.37 -1.24 -10.36
CA ILE A 134 -10.74 0.09 -10.86
C ILE A 134 -11.92 -0.03 -11.83
N THR A 135 -11.87 -0.98 -12.77
CA THR A 135 -12.94 -1.19 -13.74
C THR A 135 -14.26 -1.55 -13.07
N ILE A 136 -14.25 -2.45 -12.09
CA ILE A 136 -15.44 -2.87 -11.36
C ILE A 136 -16.04 -1.69 -10.58
N VAL A 137 -15.23 -0.99 -9.79
CA VAL A 137 -15.67 0.11 -8.91
C VAL A 137 -16.13 1.31 -9.72
N MET A 138 -15.41 1.67 -10.78
CA MET A 138 -15.78 2.80 -11.64
C MET A 138 -17.09 2.55 -12.38
N ASN A 139 -17.34 1.32 -12.82
CA ASN A 139 -18.58 0.93 -13.49
C ASN A 139 -19.70 0.48 -12.53
N TYR A 140 -19.48 0.56 -11.21
CA TYR A 140 -20.52 0.24 -10.25
C TYR A 140 -21.70 1.23 -10.36
N GLU A 141 -22.89 0.68 -10.56
CA GLU A 141 -24.17 1.37 -10.54
C GLU A 141 -25.05 0.74 -9.43
N ASP A 142 -25.72 1.58 -8.63
CA ASP A 142 -26.60 1.17 -7.52
C ASP A 142 -27.87 0.45 -8.00
#